data_AF-A0A820EZ35-F1
#
_entry.id   AF-A0A820EZ35-F1
#
_cell.length_a   1.000
_cell.length_b   1.000
_cell.length_c   1.000
_cell.angle_alpha   90.00
_cell.angle_beta   90.00
_cell.angle_gamma   90.00
#
_symmetry.space_group_name_H-M   'P 1'
#
loop_
_entity.id
_entity.type
_entity.pdbx_description
1 polymer ?
#
loop_
_entity_poly.entity_id
_entity_poly.type
_entity_poly.pdbx_seq_one_letter_code
_entity_poly.pdbx_strand_id
1 'polypeptide(L)'
;MRLIMAQIYNVPTTTTFSEETPIPELGVETPQPEELRVELNRINDWNFNIFRIEAISGERPLTAITYRIFQERDLIRTFSIESHKLLSYLFALEDSYQQVPYHNKLHGAD
;
A
#
# COMPACT_ATOMS: atom_id res chain seq x y z
N MET A 1 15.83 18.22 -25.03
CA MET A 1 14.79 17.93 -26.03
C MET A 1 13.47 17.76 -25.29
N ARG A 2 12.54 18.72 -25.43
CA ARG A 2 11.23 18.68 -24.76
C ARG A 2 10.38 17.56 -25.39
N LEU A 3 9.80 16.70 -24.55
CA LEU A 3 8.66 15.88 -24.92
C LEU A 3 7.44 16.34 -24.11
N ILE A 4 6.31 16.28 -24.79
CA ILE A 4 5.08 17.02 -24.61
C ILE A 4 4.10 16.17 -23.79
N MET A 5 3.49 16.83 -22.80
CA MET A 5 2.16 16.63 -22.21
C MET A 5 1.37 15.36 -22.58
N ALA A 6 1.13 14.52 -21.57
CA ALA A 6 -0.18 13.90 -21.39
C ALA A 6 -0.79 14.45 -20.09
N GLN A 7 -1.63 15.48 -20.23
CA GLN A 7 -2.59 15.84 -19.20
C GLN A 7 -3.64 14.73 -19.15
N ILE A 8 -3.55 13.87 -18.13
CA ILE A 8 -4.64 13.01 -17.70
C ILE A 8 -5.04 13.51 -16.31
N TYR A 9 -6.33 13.76 -16.14
CA TYR A 9 -6.97 14.47 -15.04
C TYR A 9 -6.38 14.19 -13.64
N ASN A 10 -6.00 15.28 -12.96
CA ASN A 10 -6.06 15.40 -11.50
C ASN A 10 -5.30 14.36 -10.66
N VAL A 11 -4.14 13.89 -11.11
CA VAL A 11 -3.26 13.03 -10.29
C VAL A 11 -2.69 13.86 -9.13
N PRO A 12 -3.03 13.56 -7.85
CA PRO A 12 -2.38 14.19 -6.71
C PRO A 12 -0.88 13.87 -6.74
N THR A 13 -0.06 14.79 -6.25
CA THR A 13 1.40 14.64 -6.20
C THR A 13 1.77 13.28 -5.60
N THR A 14 2.17 12.35 -6.45
CA THR A 14 2.41 10.96 -6.08
C THR A 14 3.64 10.88 -5.20
N THR A 15 3.55 10.19 -4.06
CA THR A 15 4.73 9.75 -3.32
C THR A 15 5.48 8.76 -4.21
N THR A 16 6.43 9.26 -5.00
CA THR A 16 7.32 8.43 -5.81
C THR A 16 8.46 7.94 -4.92
N PHE A 17 8.51 6.63 -4.69
CA PHE A 17 9.67 6.01 -4.07
C PHE A 17 10.82 6.04 -5.08
N SER A 18 11.89 6.79 -4.79
CA SER A 18 13.13 6.68 -5.57
C SER A 18 13.81 5.36 -5.25
N GLU A 19 14.59 4.81 -6.18
CA GLU A 19 15.38 3.57 -5.96
C GLU A 19 16.34 3.69 -4.76
N GLU A 20 16.69 4.91 -4.36
CA GLU A 20 17.56 5.19 -3.19
C GLU A 20 16.82 5.14 -1.86
N THR A 21 15.48 5.18 -1.86
CA THR A 21 14.68 5.16 -0.62
C THR A 21 14.64 3.73 -0.08
N PRO A 22 14.97 3.49 1.19
CA PRO A 22 14.78 2.17 1.79
C PRO A 22 13.31 1.74 1.72
N ILE A 23 13.08 0.48 1.36
CA ILE A 23 11.72 -0.09 1.34
C ILE A 23 11.33 -0.42 2.79
N PRO A 24 10.20 0.10 3.29
CA PRO A 24 9.72 -0.25 4.63
C PRO A 24 9.41 -1.75 4.71
N GLU A 25 9.77 -2.39 5.83
CA GLU A 25 9.56 -3.84 6.05
C GLU A 25 8.10 -4.25 5.80
N LEU A 26 7.16 -3.43 6.29
CA LEU A 26 5.71 -3.66 6.25
C LEU A 26 5.04 -2.92 5.08
N GLY A 27 5.82 -2.41 4.13
CA GLY A 27 5.34 -1.64 2.96
C GLY A 27 4.92 -0.20 3.27
N VAL A 28 4.77 0.16 4.54
CA VAL A 28 4.39 1.49 5.01
C VAL A 28 5.25 1.89 6.22
N GLU A 29 5.45 3.19 6.38
CA GLU A 29 6.05 3.76 7.59
C GLU A 29 4.97 3.91 8.68
N THR A 30 5.30 3.54 9.92
CA THR A 30 4.35 3.63 11.05
C THR A 30 5.09 3.86 12.37
N PRO A 31 4.52 4.65 13.30
CA PRO A 31 5.03 4.73 14.67
C PRO A 31 4.80 3.44 15.49
N GLN A 32 3.99 2.50 14.98
CA GLN A 32 3.60 1.25 15.68
C GLN A 32 3.94 -0.01 14.86
N PRO A 33 5.21 -0.21 14.43
CA PRO A 33 5.56 -1.31 13.53
C PRO A 33 5.33 -2.69 14.14
N GLU A 34 5.60 -2.85 15.44
CA GLU A 34 5.40 -4.12 16.14
C GLU A 34 3.94 -4.55 16.16
N GLU A 35 3.04 -3.60 16.44
CA GLU A 35 1.61 -3.87 16.48
C GLU A 35 1.05 -4.11 15.08
N LEU A 36 1.48 -3.31 14.09
CA LEU A 36 1.09 -3.52 12.70
C LEU A 36 1.50 -4.91 12.23
N ARG A 37 2.71 -5.38 12.58
CA ARG A 37 3.17 -6.73 12.23
C ARG A 37 2.31 -7.82 12.86
N VAL A 38 1.87 -7.65 14.11
CA VAL A 38 0.98 -8.60 14.79
C VAL A 38 -0.35 -8.70 14.04
N GLU A 39 -0.97 -7.58 13.69
CA GLU A 39 -2.22 -7.59 12.91
C GLU A 39 -2.00 -8.16 11.50
N LEU A 40 -0.91 -7.80 10.82
CA LEU A 40 -0.58 -8.32 9.48
C LEU A 40 -0.21 -9.82 9.49
N ASN A 41 0.19 -10.39 10.62
CA ASN A 41 0.39 -11.85 10.73
C ASN A 41 -0.93 -12.64 10.72
N ARG A 42 -2.06 -11.94 10.89
CA ARG A 42 -3.39 -12.55 10.93
C ARG A 42 -4.15 -12.42 9.61
N ILE A 43 -3.51 -11.97 8.52
CA ILE A 43 -4.19 -11.71 7.23
C ILE A 43 -4.86 -12.94 6.60
N ASN A 44 -4.51 -14.16 7.03
CA ASN A 44 -5.16 -15.39 6.59
C ASN A 44 -6.33 -15.82 7.50
N ASP A 45 -6.51 -15.17 8.64
CA ASP A 45 -7.67 -15.37 9.50
C ASP A 45 -8.88 -14.71 8.81
N TRP A 46 -10.01 -15.42 8.75
CA TRP A 46 -11.24 -14.89 8.17
C TRP A 46 -11.74 -13.60 8.86
N ASN A 47 -11.34 -13.37 10.12
CA ASN A 47 -11.80 -12.28 10.97
C ASN A 47 -10.67 -11.37 11.47
N PHE A 48 -9.63 -11.16 10.66
CA PHE A 48 -8.60 -10.16 10.97
C PHE A 48 -9.20 -8.75 11.11
N ASN A 49 -8.59 -7.89 11.91
CA ASN A 49 -9.15 -6.57 12.21
C ASN A 49 -8.60 -5.51 11.27
N ILE A 50 -9.27 -5.34 10.12
CA ILE A 50 -8.85 -4.35 9.12
C ILE A 50 -8.88 -2.90 9.62
N PHE A 51 -9.85 -2.57 10.47
CA PHE A 51 -9.94 -1.24 11.08
C PHE A 51 -8.73 -0.95 11.99
N ARG A 52 -8.22 -1.98 12.68
CA ARG A 52 -7.01 -1.82 13.49
C ARG A 52 -5.80 -1.56 12.59
N ILE A 53 -5.68 -2.29 11.48
CA ILE A 53 -4.62 -2.07 10.48
C ILE A 53 -4.68 -0.65 9.93
N GLU A 54 -5.85 -0.12 9.55
CA GLU A 54 -5.99 1.27 9.09
C GLU A 54 -5.47 2.26 10.13
N ALA A 55 -5.87 2.09 11.39
CA ALA A 55 -5.49 2.99 12.48
C ALA A 55 -3.97 3.04 12.75
N ILE A 56 -3.25 1.94 12.49
CA ILE A 56 -1.81 1.81 12.83
C ILE A 56 -0.89 1.69 11.61
N SER A 57 -1.41 1.80 10.38
CA SER A 57 -0.63 1.76 9.13
C SER A 57 -0.29 3.16 8.57
N GLY A 58 -0.59 4.22 9.32
CA GLY A 58 -0.54 5.59 8.78
C GLY A 58 -1.68 5.87 7.80
N GLU A 59 -2.86 5.29 8.05
CA GLU A 59 -4.03 5.33 7.16
C GLU A 59 -3.74 4.76 5.76
N ARG A 60 -2.92 3.70 5.71
CA ARG A 60 -2.55 2.99 4.49
C ARG A 60 -2.92 1.49 4.53
N PRO A 61 -4.17 1.12 4.91
CA PRO A 61 -4.55 -0.28 5.05
C PRO A 61 -4.39 -1.08 3.75
N LEU A 62 -4.74 -0.50 2.60
CA LEU A 62 -4.68 -1.20 1.31
C LEU A 62 -3.24 -1.52 0.94
N THR A 63 -2.34 -0.55 1.08
CA THR A 63 -0.93 -0.76 0.79
C THR A 63 -0.31 -1.80 1.74
N ALA A 64 -0.53 -1.66 3.06
CA ALA A 64 0.05 -2.56 4.06
C ALA A 64 -0.39 -4.02 3.86
N ILE A 65 -1.69 -4.24 3.65
CA ILE A 65 -2.26 -5.58 3.45
C ILE A 65 -1.81 -6.17 2.11
N THR A 66 -1.89 -5.41 1.02
CA THR A 66 -1.51 -5.91 -0.30
C THR A 66 -0.03 -6.25 -0.35
N TYR A 67 0.84 -5.39 0.19
CA TYR A 67 2.26 -5.65 0.24
C TYR A 67 2.58 -6.91 1.06
N ARG A 68 1.92 -7.09 2.22
CA ARG A 68 2.05 -8.29 3.03
C ARG A 68 1.61 -9.56 2.28
N ILE A 69 0.48 -9.52 1.58
CA ILE A 69 0.00 -10.65 0.76
C ILE A 69 1.03 -10.99 -0.34
N PHE A 70 1.60 -9.98 -1.00
CA PHE A 70 2.60 -10.16 -2.05
C PHE A 70 3.90 -10.78 -1.52
N GLN A 71 4.33 -10.39 -0.31
CA GLN A 71 5.48 -11.00 0.36
C GLN A 71 5.18 -12.45 0.77
N GLU A 72 4.06 -12.69 1.46
CA GLU A 72 3.71 -13.99 2.03
C GLU A 72 3.44 -15.06 0.95
N ARG A 73 2.90 -14.64 -0.19
CA ARG A 73 2.69 -15.50 -1.37
C ARG A 73 3.87 -15.50 -2.34
N ASP A 74 4.96 -14.83 -2.00
CA ASP A 74 6.20 -14.77 -2.80
C ASP A 74 5.97 -14.26 -4.24
N LEU A 75 4.99 -13.38 -4.42
CA LEU A 75 4.57 -12.86 -5.73
C LEU A 75 5.57 -11.87 -6.30
N ILE A 76 6.24 -11.10 -5.42
CA ILE A 76 7.27 -10.13 -5.82
C ILE A 76 8.39 -10.85 -6.56
N ARG A 77 8.91 -11.93 -5.97
CA ARG A 77 9.97 -12.75 -6.58
C ARG A 77 9.44 -13.52 -7.79
N THR A 78 8.28 -14.17 -7.66
CA THR A 78 7.70 -15.02 -8.71
C THR A 78 7.50 -14.27 -10.02
N PHE A 79 7.03 -13.02 -9.94
CA PHE A 79 6.78 -12.19 -11.12
C PHE A 79 7.90 -11.18 -11.40
N SER A 80 9.02 -11.25 -10.68
CA SER A 80 10.13 -10.29 -10.82
C SER A 80 9.67 -8.83 -10.72
N ILE A 81 8.75 -8.56 -9.80
CA ILE A 81 8.22 -7.22 -9.56
C ILE A 81 9.26 -6.44 -8.76
N GLU A 82 9.59 -5.25 -9.24
CA GLU A 82 10.45 -4.33 -8.53
C GLU A 82 9.68 -3.69 -7.36
N SER A 83 10.15 -3.89 -6.13
CA SER A 83 9.43 -3.49 -4.91
C SER A 83 9.12 -1.98 -4.85
N HIS A 84 10.02 -1.11 -5.31
CA HIS A 84 9.78 0.34 -5.38
C HIS A 84 8.62 0.70 -6.32
N LYS A 85 8.51 0.00 -7.47
CA LYS A 85 7.40 0.18 -8.42
C LYS A 85 6.11 -0.34 -7.84
N LEU A 86 6.13 -1.48 -7.15
CA LEU A 86 4.96 -2.01 -6.46
C LEU A 86 4.44 -1.03 -5.42
N LEU A 87 5.30 -0.55 -4.52
CA LEU A 87 4.89 0.40 -3.48
C LEU A 87 4.42 1.73 -4.06
N SER A 88 5.12 2.28 -5.06
CA SER A 88 4.67 3.50 -5.75
C SER A 88 3.29 3.32 -6.38
N TYR A 89 3.03 2.16 -6.99
CA TYR A 89 1.71 1.82 -7.53
C TYR A 89 0.65 1.70 -6.44
N LEU A 90 0.93 0.98 -5.35
CA LEU A 90 -0.04 0.79 -4.26
C LEU A 90 -0.39 2.09 -3.55
N PHE A 91 0.60 2.97 -3.30
CA PHE A 91 0.35 4.30 -2.74
C PHE A 91 -0.54 5.13 -3.66
N ALA A 92 -0.25 5.16 -4.97
CA ALA A 92 -1.06 5.88 -5.95
C ALA A 92 -2.48 5.30 -6.08
N LEU A 93 -2.61 3.97 -6.06
CA LEU A 93 -3.89 3.27 -6.08
C LEU A 93 -4.72 3.64 -4.84
N GLU A 94 -4.13 3.57 -3.65
CA GLU A 94 -4.79 3.90 -2.40
C GLU A 94 -5.21 5.37 -2.31
N ASP A 95 -4.37 6.29 -2.79
CA ASP A 95 -4.70 7.72 -2.88
C ASP A 95 -5.80 8.03 -3.90
N SER A 96 -6.05 7.13 -4.86
CA SER A 96 -7.10 7.29 -5.86
C SER A 96 -8.50 6.92 -5.36
N TYR A 97 -8.60 6.23 -4.21
CA TYR A 97 -9.89 5.92 -3.61
C TYR A 97 -10.60 7.18 -3.13
N GLN A 98 -11.91 7.23 -3.37
CA GLN A 98 -12.73 8.34 -2.90
C GLN A 98 -13.04 8.22 -1.42
N GLN A 99 -13.12 9.36 -0.74
CA GLN A 99 -13.55 9.45 0.66
C GLN A 99 -15.07 9.38 0.78
N VAL A 100 -15.60 8.20 0.47
CA VAL A 100 -17.02 7.85 0.62
C VAL A 100 -17.21 6.91 1.81
N PRO A 101 -18.41 6.82 2.40
CA PRO A 101 -18.60 6.07 3.65
C PRO A 101 -18.29 4.57 3.57
N TYR A 102 -18.33 3.96 2.38
CA TYR A 102 -18.12 2.51 2.22
C TYR A 102 -17.12 2.15 1.13
N HIS A 103 -17.33 2.52 -0.13
CA HIS A 103 -16.41 2.20 -1.25
C HIS A 103 -15.13 3.05 -1.24
N ASN A 104 -14.37 3.00 -0.14
CA ASN A 104 -13.14 3.71 0.12
C ASN A 104 -11.95 2.73 0.20
N LYS A 105 -10.76 3.27 0.50
CA LYS A 105 -9.50 2.49 0.60
C LYS A 105 -9.57 1.35 1.61
N LEU A 106 -10.33 1.51 2.70
CA LEU A 106 -10.50 0.47 3.71
C LEU A 106 -11.27 -0.72 3.13
N HIS A 107 -12.42 -0.46 2.49
CA HIS A 107 -13.18 -1.54 1.85
C HIS A 107 -12.43 -2.17 0.67
N GLY A 108 -11.64 -1.39 -0.07
CA GLY A 108 -10.77 -1.95 -1.11
C GLY A 108 -9.67 -2.88 -0.59
N ALA A 109 -9.40 -2.85 0.71
CA ALA A 109 -8.40 -3.67 1.39
C ALA A 109 -8.99 -4.90 2.11
N ASP A 110 -10.31 -4.91 2.34
CA ASP A 110 -11.10 -6.00 2.96
C ASP A 110 -11.45 -7.09 1.93
#